data_AF-A0A2N2A647-F1
#
_entry.id   AF-A0A2N2A647-F1
#
_cell.length_a   1.000
_cell.length_b   1.000
_cell.length_c   1.000
_cell.angle_alpha   90.00
_cell.angle_beta   90.00
_cell.angle_gamma   90.00
#
_symmetry.space_group_name_H-M   'P 1'
#
loop_
_entity.id
_entity.type
_entity.pdbx_description
1 polymer ?
#
loop_
_entity_poly.entity_id
_entity_poly.type
_entity_poly.pdbx_seq_one_letter_code
_entity_poly.pdbx_strand_id
1 'polypeptide(L)'
;MYSSYADLISFDPETGVAKFDYFDMLRGNDAVNFLVDHEGYTQAAAEAMVQDFADSEYVKKNTNPQLRAIDIDDVSLKLMYKPNGDPVADSISVSVTPAQFRSIYLLNTSLLLETYFYYIHVESDGSVSLVEQVYWP
;
A
#
# COMPACT_ATOMS: atom_id res chain seq x y z
N MET A 1 -0.91 16.44 8.16
CA MET A 1 -1.40 15.14 7.68
C MET A 1 -0.57 14.77 6.48
N TYR A 2 0.15 13.66 6.58
CA TYR A 2 0.86 13.07 5.46
C TYR A 2 0.27 11.68 5.28
N SER A 3 0.00 11.30 4.04
CA SER A 3 -0.46 9.95 3.75
C SER A 3 0.43 9.40 2.65
N SER A 4 0.74 8.11 2.75
CA SER A 4 1.68 7.47 1.83
C SER A 4 1.22 6.05 1.54
N TYR A 5 1.63 5.57 0.37
CA TYR A 5 1.36 4.22 -0.05
C TYR A 5 2.38 3.28 0.59
N ALA A 6 1.96 2.08 0.92
CA ALA A 6 2.85 1.08 1.49
C ALA A 6 2.42 -0.34 1.11
N ASP A 7 3.40 -1.22 0.96
CA ASP A 7 3.17 -2.66 0.87
C ASP A 7 3.26 -3.27 2.27
N LEU A 8 2.33 -4.16 2.62
CA LEU A 8 2.42 -4.93 3.84
C LEU A 8 3.39 -6.10 3.63
N ILE A 9 4.56 -6.01 4.26
CA ILE A 9 5.64 -7.01 4.08
C ILE A 9 5.45 -8.20 5.01
N SER A 10 5.00 -7.97 6.24
CA SER A 10 4.75 -9.04 7.20
C SER A 10 3.78 -8.60 8.29
N PHE A 11 3.08 -9.57 8.87
CA PHE A 11 2.18 -9.36 9.99
C PHE A 11 2.38 -10.46 11.03
N ASP A 12 2.52 -10.08 12.29
CA ASP A 12 2.54 -10.97 13.43
C ASP A 12 1.16 -11.00 14.10
N PRO A 13 0.37 -12.07 13.93
CA PRO A 13 -0.99 -12.14 14.46
C PRO A 13 -1.06 -12.22 15.98
N GLU A 14 0.01 -12.66 16.65
CA GLU A 14 0.04 -12.77 18.11
C GLU A 14 0.23 -11.40 18.76
N THR A 15 1.08 -10.54 18.16
CA THR A 15 1.39 -9.22 18.71
C THR A 15 0.58 -8.09 18.10
N GLY A 16 -0.08 -8.30 16.96
CA GLY A 16 -0.77 -7.24 16.23
C GLY A 16 0.17 -6.36 15.39
N VAL A 17 1.47 -6.65 15.37
CA VAL A 17 2.44 -5.81 14.67
C VAL A 17 2.48 -6.13 13.18
N ALA A 18 2.10 -5.16 12.36
CA ALA A 18 2.22 -5.16 10.90
C ALA A 18 3.41 -4.31 10.45
N LYS A 19 4.23 -4.81 9.53
CA LYS A 19 5.41 -4.11 8.98
C LYS A 19 5.17 -3.68 7.55
N PHE A 20 5.25 -2.38 7.32
CA PHE A 20 4.96 -1.74 6.05
C PHE A 20 6.22 -1.18 5.40
N ASP A 21 6.38 -1.42 4.10
CA ASP A 21 7.39 -0.77 3.27
C ASP A 21 6.74 0.35 2.47
N TYR A 22 7.16 1.59 2.72
CA TYR A 22 6.52 2.78 2.20
C TYR A 22 7.12 3.17 0.86
N PHE A 23 6.27 3.61 -0.06
CA PHE A 23 6.69 4.09 -1.37
C PHE A 23 5.86 5.29 -1.81
N ASP A 24 6.46 6.12 -2.66
CA ASP A 24 5.74 7.14 -3.41
C ASP A 24 5.27 6.55 -4.73
N MET A 25 4.02 6.83 -5.08
CA MET A 25 3.47 6.47 -6.39
C MET A 25 3.68 7.62 -7.37
N LEU A 26 4.49 7.39 -8.40
CA LEU A 26 4.85 8.43 -9.38
C LEU A 26 4.16 8.21 -10.72
N ARG A 27 3.81 9.32 -11.37
CA ARG A 27 3.23 9.38 -12.71
C ARG A 27 3.78 10.55 -13.51
N GLY A 28 3.59 10.51 -14.83
CA GLY A 28 3.99 11.59 -15.73
C GLY A 28 5.46 11.98 -15.54
N ASN A 29 5.74 13.28 -15.51
CA ASN A 29 7.11 13.78 -15.44
C ASN A 29 7.85 13.35 -14.16
N ASP A 30 7.17 13.19 -13.02
CA ASP A 30 7.83 12.75 -11.80
C ASP A 30 8.32 11.30 -11.91
N ALA A 31 7.55 10.44 -12.58
CA ALA A 31 7.97 9.08 -12.89
C ALA A 31 9.15 9.06 -13.88
N VAL A 32 9.08 9.86 -14.95
CA VAL A 32 10.17 9.97 -15.93
C VAL A 32 11.47 10.41 -15.26
N ASN A 33 11.42 11.47 -14.46
CA ASN A 33 12.59 11.99 -13.76
C ASN A 33 13.19 10.93 -12.83
N PHE A 34 12.35 10.22 -12.07
CA PHE A 34 12.83 9.16 -11.19
C PHE A 34 13.49 8.00 -11.96
N LEU A 35 12.90 7.56 -13.07
CA LEU A 35 13.47 6.49 -13.90
C LEU A 35 14.85 6.87 -14.46
N VAL A 36 15.04 8.13 -14.85
CA VAL A 36 16.33 8.61 -15.38
C VAL A 36 17.36 8.76 -14.26
N ASP A 37 17.00 9.45 -13.18
CA ASP A 37 17.93 9.83 -12.12
C ASP A 37 18.31 8.67 -11.20
N HIS A 38 17.42 7.69 -11.03
CA HIS A 38 17.58 6.61 -10.05
C HIS A 38 17.61 5.20 -10.64
N GLU A 39 16.88 4.94 -11.73
CA GLU A 39 16.80 3.60 -12.33
C GLU A 39 17.70 3.43 -13.57
N GLY A 40 18.38 4.51 -14.00
CA GLY A 40 19.39 4.47 -15.06
C GLY A 40 18.81 4.43 -16.49
N TYR A 41 17.54 4.81 -16.65
CA TYR A 41 16.91 4.92 -17.98
C TYR A 41 17.46 6.13 -18.75
N THR A 42 17.46 6.04 -20.07
CA THR A 42 17.61 7.25 -20.89
C THR A 42 16.31 8.05 -20.88
N GLN A 43 16.40 9.37 -21.06
CA GLN A 43 15.22 10.25 -21.13
C GLN A 43 14.15 9.71 -22.09
N ALA A 44 14.55 9.38 -23.33
CA ALA A 44 13.63 8.90 -24.35
C ALA A 44 12.97 7.55 -24.00
N ALA A 45 13.68 6.66 -23.31
CA ALA A 45 13.13 5.37 -22.89
C ALA A 45 12.13 5.54 -21.73
N ALA A 46 12.45 6.39 -20.76
CA ALA A 46 11.57 6.70 -19.64
C ALA A 46 10.28 7.40 -20.11
N GLU A 47 10.39 8.38 -21.01
CA GLU A 47 9.23 9.06 -21.60
C GLU A 47 8.33 8.10 -22.37
N ALA A 48 8.89 7.23 -23.21
CA ALA A 48 8.13 6.25 -23.97
C ALA A 48 7.38 5.27 -23.04
N MET A 49 8.06 4.76 -22.00
CA MET A 49 7.44 3.88 -21.02
C MET A 49 6.27 4.56 -20.29
N VAL A 50 6.48 5.76 -19.76
CA VAL A 50 5.45 6.46 -18.97
C VAL A 50 4.31 6.97 -19.86
N GLN A 51 4.56 7.30 -21.11
CA GLN A 51 3.50 7.68 -22.06
C GLN A 51 2.59 6.50 -22.42
N ASP A 52 3.11 5.28 -22.41
CA ASP A 52 2.36 4.06 -22.68
C ASP A 52 1.59 3.54 -21.45
N PHE A 53 1.74 4.17 -20.28
CA PHE A 53 1.04 3.77 -19.07
C PHE A 53 -0.48 3.89 -19.23
N ALA A 54 -1.18 2.83 -18.88
CA ALA A 54 -2.61 2.90 -18.60
C ALA A 54 -2.90 3.75 -17.35
N ASP A 55 -4.16 4.13 -17.17
CA ASP A 55 -4.63 4.88 -15.99
C ASP A 55 -4.39 4.17 -14.66
N SER A 56 -4.00 2.89 -14.68
CA SER A 56 -3.68 2.04 -13.53
C SER A 56 -2.19 1.84 -13.29
N GLU A 57 -1.34 2.26 -14.22
CA GLU A 57 0.10 2.03 -14.15
C GLU A 57 0.82 3.21 -13.48
N TYR A 58 1.89 2.90 -12.78
CA TYR A 58 2.66 3.86 -12.01
C TYR A 58 4.07 3.32 -11.73
N VAL A 59 4.99 4.22 -11.38
CA VAL A 59 6.31 3.84 -10.87
C VAL A 59 6.29 3.90 -9.35
N LYS A 60 6.72 2.83 -8.69
CA LYS A 60 6.98 2.82 -7.24
C LYS A 60 8.35 3.41 -6.97
N LYS A 61 8.39 4.57 -6.30
CA LYS A 61 9.64 5.13 -5.76
C LYS A 61 9.78 4.73 -4.31
N ASN A 62 10.74 3.85 -4.04
CA ASN A 62 11.18 3.54 -2.68
C ASN A 62 12.69 3.78 -2.55
N THR A 63 13.05 4.95 -2.01
CA THR A 63 14.46 5.31 -1.74
C THR A 63 14.84 5.08 -0.27
N ASN A 64 13.90 4.60 0.55
CA ASN A 64 14.13 4.30 1.96
C ASN A 64 13.34 3.04 2.36
N PRO A 65 13.89 1.84 2.11
CA PRO A 65 13.21 0.55 2.32
C PRO A 65 13.11 0.15 3.81
N GLN A 66 13.14 1.12 4.72
CA GLN A 66 12.95 0.86 6.14
C GLN A 66 11.50 0.49 6.42
N LEU A 67 11.32 -0.72 6.94
CA LEU A 67 10.02 -1.18 7.40
C LEU A 67 9.57 -0.40 8.62
N ARG A 68 8.32 0.07 8.58
CA ARG A 68 7.69 0.77 9.70
C ARG A 68 6.64 -0.15 10.32
N ALA A 69 6.73 -0.31 11.63
CA ALA A 69 5.81 -1.13 12.40
C ALA A 69 4.57 -0.30 12.78
N ILE A 70 3.39 -0.89 12.59
CA ILE A 70 2.11 -0.36 13.03
C ILE A 70 1.43 -1.47 13.83
N ASP A 71 0.98 -1.13 15.04
CA ASP A 71 0.09 -2.02 15.79
C ASP A 71 -1.32 -1.88 15.24
N ILE A 72 -1.86 -2.96 14.67
CA ILE A 72 -3.19 -2.93 14.07
C ILE A 72 -4.30 -2.81 15.11
N ASP A 73 -4.03 -3.11 16.38
CA ASP A 73 -5.02 -3.03 17.46
C ASP A 73 -5.32 -1.58 17.89
N ASP A 74 -4.44 -0.64 17.55
CA ASP A 74 -4.53 0.79 17.92
C ASP A 74 -5.00 1.70 16.78
N VAL A 75 -5.31 1.14 15.60
CA VAL A 75 -5.66 1.92 14.40
C VAL A 75 -6.98 1.47 13.78
N SER A 76 -7.60 2.36 13.01
CA SER A 76 -8.72 1.96 12.16
C SER A 76 -8.22 1.12 10.98
N LEU A 77 -8.97 0.10 10.60
CA LEU A 77 -8.63 -0.79 9.49
C LEU A 77 -9.74 -0.80 8.46
N LYS A 78 -9.36 -0.70 7.18
CA LYS A 78 -10.25 -0.91 6.04
C LYS A 78 -9.61 -1.81 5.02
N LEU A 79 -10.35 -2.80 4.51
CA LEU A 79 -9.83 -3.79 3.58
C LEU A 79 -10.70 -3.92 2.33
N MET A 80 -10.10 -4.40 1.24
CA MET A 80 -10.79 -4.79 0.01
C MET A 80 -11.36 -6.21 0.09
N TYR A 81 -11.33 -6.82 1.28
CA TYR A 81 -11.84 -8.14 1.58
C TYR A 81 -12.80 -8.12 2.76
N LYS A 82 -13.83 -8.94 2.66
CA LYS A 82 -14.73 -9.27 3.76
C LYS A 82 -14.04 -10.25 4.72
N PRO A 83 -14.52 -10.40 5.97
CA PRO A 83 -13.91 -11.32 6.94
C PRO A 83 -13.84 -12.79 6.50
N ASN A 84 -14.65 -13.20 5.52
CA ASN A 84 -14.64 -14.54 4.95
C ASN A 84 -13.64 -14.70 3.77
N GLY A 85 -12.87 -13.65 3.44
CA GLY A 85 -11.90 -13.64 2.34
C GLY A 85 -12.49 -13.27 0.98
N ASP A 86 -13.80 -13.08 0.87
CA ASP A 86 -14.40 -12.66 -0.40
C ASP A 86 -14.04 -11.19 -0.71
N PRO A 87 -13.76 -10.85 -1.98
CA PRO A 87 -13.51 -9.47 -2.36
C PRO A 87 -14.76 -8.59 -2.16
N VAL A 88 -14.53 -7.30 -1.92
CA VAL A 88 -15.59 -6.29 -1.96
C VAL A 88 -15.93 -5.96 -3.41
N ALA A 89 -17.22 -5.77 -3.71
CA ALA A 89 -17.72 -5.65 -5.08
C ALA A 89 -17.45 -4.29 -5.73
N ASP A 90 -17.47 -3.20 -4.94
CA ASP A 90 -17.61 -1.83 -5.48
C ASP A 90 -16.30 -1.03 -5.47
N SER A 91 -15.13 -1.68 -5.45
CA SER A 91 -13.81 -1.03 -5.34
C SER A 91 -13.66 -0.07 -4.14
N ILE A 92 -14.58 -0.14 -3.17
CA ILE A 92 -14.59 0.65 -1.94
C ILE A 92 -14.26 -0.30 -0.80
N SER A 93 -13.23 0.05 -0.02
CA SER A 93 -12.81 -0.72 1.13
C SER A 93 -13.88 -0.71 2.24
N VAL A 94 -13.95 -1.79 3.03
CA VAL A 94 -14.88 -1.92 4.15
C VAL A 94 -14.13 -1.95 5.47
N SER A 95 -14.71 -1.34 6.50
CA SER A 95 -14.14 -1.36 7.85
C SER A 95 -14.09 -2.77 8.40
N VAL A 96 -12.95 -3.13 8.99
CA VAL A 96 -12.76 -4.42 9.68
C VAL A 96 -12.21 -4.20 11.09
N THR A 97 -12.44 -5.17 11.96
CA THR A 97 -11.78 -5.21 13.27
C THR A 97 -10.41 -5.89 13.17
N PRO A 98 -9.51 -5.69 14.16
CA PRO A 98 -8.24 -6.41 14.20
C PRO A 98 -8.39 -7.93 14.26
N ALA A 99 -9.47 -8.44 14.88
CA ALA A 99 -9.79 -9.86 14.88
C ALA A 99 -10.16 -10.36 13.47
N GLN A 100 -10.89 -9.56 12.69
CA GLN A 100 -11.22 -9.91 11.30
C GLN A 100 -9.98 -9.84 10.40
N PHE A 101 -9.09 -8.88 10.60
CA PHE A 101 -7.79 -8.82 9.92
C PHE A 101 -6.98 -10.10 10.16
N ARG A 102 -6.87 -10.55 11.42
CA ARG A 102 -6.24 -11.82 11.78
C ARG A 102 -6.93 -13.03 11.13
N SER A 103 -8.25 -13.06 11.10
CA SER A 103 -9.00 -14.14 10.43
C SER A 103 -8.70 -14.21 8.93
N ILE A 104 -8.60 -13.07 8.25
CA ILE A 104 -8.23 -13.02 6.83
C ILE A 104 -6.78 -13.49 6.64
N TYR A 105 -5.86 -13.06 7.51
CA TYR A 105 -4.46 -13.51 7.47
C TYR A 105 -4.32 -15.02 7.63
N LEU A 106 -5.05 -15.62 8.60
CA LEU A 106 -5.08 -17.07 8.83
C LEU A 106 -5.75 -17.84 7.69
N LEU A 107 -6.71 -17.22 7.00
CA LEU A 107 -7.39 -17.82 5.85
C LEU A 107 -6.47 -17.88 4.63
N ASN A 108 -5.89 -16.74 4.26
CA ASN A 108 -4.96 -16.62 3.14
C ASN A 108 -4.14 -15.32 3.27
N THR A 109 -2.84 -15.46 3.51
CA THR A 109 -1.93 -14.33 3.71
C THR A 109 -1.81 -13.43 2.48
N SER A 110 -1.89 -13.98 1.27
CA SER A 110 -1.69 -13.20 0.03
C SER A 110 -2.79 -12.14 -0.18
N LEU A 111 -3.98 -12.31 0.43
CA LEU A 111 -5.04 -11.31 0.41
C LEU A 111 -4.61 -10.01 1.11
N LEU A 112 -3.73 -10.10 2.10
CA LEU A 112 -3.23 -8.94 2.83
C LEU A 112 -1.86 -8.48 2.34
N LEU A 113 -0.98 -9.41 1.96
CA LEU A 113 0.42 -9.10 1.69
C LEU A 113 0.71 -8.76 0.22
N GLU A 114 -0.10 -9.25 -0.71
CA GLU A 114 0.30 -9.29 -2.13
C GLU A 114 -0.75 -8.73 -3.09
N THR A 115 -2.04 -8.70 -2.71
CA THR A 115 -3.10 -8.37 -3.69
C THR A 115 -3.37 -6.89 -3.82
N TYR A 116 -3.26 -6.14 -2.73
CA TYR A 116 -3.43 -4.69 -2.69
C TYR A 116 -2.29 -4.07 -1.89
N PHE A 117 -1.91 -2.86 -2.27
CA PHE A 117 -1.13 -1.99 -1.39
C PHE A 117 -2.07 -1.18 -0.50
N TYR A 118 -1.48 -0.56 0.50
CA TYR A 118 -2.17 0.20 1.53
C TYR A 118 -1.95 1.69 1.34
N TYR A 119 -2.94 2.47 1.73
CA TYR A 119 -2.80 3.90 1.97
C TYR A 119 -2.82 4.11 3.49
N ILE A 120 -1.72 4.63 4.03
CA ILE A 120 -1.56 4.85 5.47
C ILE A 120 -1.79 6.32 5.78
N HIS A 121 -2.77 6.61 6.62
CA HIS A 121 -3.06 7.97 7.08
C HIS A 121 -2.25 8.28 8.33
N VAL A 122 -1.42 9.31 8.25
CA VAL A 122 -0.59 9.79 9.37
C VAL A 122 -1.03 11.18 9.78
N GLU A 123 -1.36 11.31 11.07
CA GLU A 123 -1.75 12.56 11.70
C GLU A 123 -0.57 13.53 11.83
N SER A 124 -0.85 14.78 12.20
CA SER A 124 0.18 15.82 12.33
C SER A 124 1.23 15.53 13.40
N ASP A 125 0.91 14.71 14.39
CA ASP A 125 1.81 14.28 15.47
C ASP A 125 2.64 13.03 15.10
N GLY A 126 2.45 12.49 13.90
CA GLY A 126 3.13 11.29 13.42
C GLY A 126 2.44 9.98 13.79
N SER A 127 1.32 10.01 14.51
CA SER A 127 0.52 8.81 14.79
C SER A 127 -0.22 8.32 13.55
N VAL A 128 -0.37 7.01 13.41
CA VAL A 128 -1.20 6.42 12.35
C VAL A 128 -2.63 6.34 12.85
N SER A 129 -3.58 6.84 12.06
CA SER A 129 -5.01 6.78 12.40
C SER A 129 -5.79 5.73 11.60
N LEU A 130 -5.34 5.42 10.38
CA LEU A 130 -6.00 4.48 9.48
C LEU A 130 -4.99 3.75 8.59
N VAL A 131 -5.21 2.44 8.46
CA VAL A 131 -4.59 1.56 7.47
C VAL A 131 -5.68 1.04 6.53
N GLU A 132 -5.59 1.41 5.26
CA GLU A 132 -6.61 1.10 4.25
C GLU A 132 -6.01 0.40 3.04
N GLN A 133 -6.50 -0.80 2.68
CA GLN A 133 -6.24 -1.34 1.34
C GLN A 133 -7.01 -0.53 0.31
N VAL A 134 -6.33 -0.16 -0.78
CA VAL A 134 -6.93 0.67 -1.83
C VAL A 134 -6.96 -0.08 -3.16
N TYR A 135 -8.09 0.03 -3.87
CA TYR A 135 -8.16 -0.32 -5.27
C TYR A 135 -7.58 0.82 -6.10
N TRP A 136 -6.67 0.49 -7.01
CA TRP A 136 -6.10 1.43 -7.96
C TRP A 136 -6.56 1.03 -9.37
N PRO A 137 -7.51 1.77 -9.96
CA PRO A 137 -8.17 1.43 -11.21
C PRO A 137 -7.25 1.54 -12.41
#